data_AF-A0A2T2WXC4-F1
#
_entry.id   AF-A0A2T2WXC4-F1
#
_cell.length_a   1.000
_cell.length_b   1.000
_cell.length_c   1.000
_cell.angle_alpha   90.00
_cell.angle_beta   90.00
_cell.angle_gamma   90.00
#
_symmetry.space_group_name_H-M   'P 1'
#
loop_
_entity.id
_entity.type
_entity.pdbx_description
1 polymer ?
#
loop_
_entity_poly.entity_id
_entity_poly.type
_entity_poly.pdbx_seq_one_letter_code
_entity_poly.pdbx_strand_id
1 'polypeptide(L)'
;MDNELENRLASDMEHADFATETPPDASVDRDESRIIFQTKSVNMQVAALSNAFEDARFHIGGLDDPRIITPLGAEVTMTIQNQDDLHPHGWKLIKETPPFAHPEIAASAPPAFPGAEITHLAPHHQETIHFTVDQPGVYTYLCPDLSDNDVGLYGIWEVAPGH
;
A
#
# COMPACT_ATOMS: atom_id res chain seq x y z
N MET A 1 -19.27 -9.35 29.98
CA MET A 1 -19.74 -8.24 29.12
C MET A 1 -18.68 -7.16 29.00
N ASP A 2 -17.88 -6.90 30.03
CA ASP A 2 -16.84 -5.83 29.98
C ASP A 2 -15.68 -6.17 29.03
N ASN A 3 -15.14 -7.40 29.06
CA ASN A 3 -14.02 -7.78 28.19
C ASN A 3 -14.33 -7.76 26.67
N GLU A 4 -15.58 -7.99 26.26
CA GLU A 4 -15.94 -7.96 24.83
C GLU A 4 -16.06 -6.52 24.32
N LEU A 5 -16.53 -5.59 25.14
CA LEU A 5 -16.59 -4.18 24.79
C LEU A 5 -15.18 -3.57 24.77
N GLU A 6 -14.35 -3.91 25.74
CA GLU A 6 -12.94 -3.47 25.79
C GLU A 6 -12.14 -4.01 24.61
N ASN A 7 -12.28 -5.29 24.26
CA ASN A 7 -11.61 -5.87 23.09
C ASN A 7 -12.07 -5.23 21.78
N ARG A 8 -13.36 -4.90 21.66
CA ARG A 8 -13.88 -4.19 20.48
C ARG A 8 -13.33 -2.77 20.38
N LEU A 9 -13.33 -2.02 21.48
CA LEU A 9 -12.76 -0.67 21.51
C LEU A 9 -11.27 -0.67 21.19
N ALA A 10 -10.51 -1.65 21.71
CA ALA A 10 -9.09 -1.80 21.40
C ALA A 10 -8.88 -2.14 19.91
N SER A 11 -9.68 -3.05 19.35
CA SER A 11 -9.63 -3.39 17.93
C SER A 11 -10.01 -2.20 17.04
N ASP A 12 -11.01 -1.42 17.42
CA ASP A 12 -11.47 -0.24 16.68
C ASP A 12 -10.40 0.87 16.72
N MET A 13 -9.71 1.03 17.85
CA MET A 13 -8.59 1.96 17.99
C MET A 13 -7.34 1.51 17.21
N GLU A 14 -6.96 0.23 17.29
CA GLU A 14 -5.86 -0.32 16.48
C GLU A 14 -6.14 -0.18 14.98
N HIS A 15 -7.41 -0.32 14.56
CA HIS A 15 -7.84 -0.07 13.19
C HIS A 15 -7.69 1.42 12.82
N ALA A 16 -8.13 2.33 13.69
CA ALA A 16 -8.05 3.78 13.43
C ALA A 16 -6.62 4.32 13.38
N ASP A 17 -5.69 3.73 14.14
CA ASP A 17 -4.29 4.20 14.22
C ASP A 17 -3.36 3.51 13.19
N PHE A 18 -3.83 2.47 12.49
CA PHE A 18 -3.02 1.71 11.55
C PHE A 18 -2.53 2.56 10.37
N ALA A 19 -1.25 2.42 10.01
CA ALA A 19 -0.61 3.13 8.90
C ALA A 19 -0.62 4.68 9.00
N THR A 20 -0.94 5.25 10.17
CA THR A 20 -0.93 6.72 10.39
C THR A 20 0.45 7.27 10.76
N GLU A 21 1.26 6.44 11.43
CA GLU A 21 2.59 6.81 11.90
C GLU A 21 3.66 6.68 10.82
N THR A 22 4.68 7.54 10.89
CA THR A 22 5.83 7.46 9.98
C THR A 22 6.49 6.07 10.07
N PRO A 23 6.68 5.37 8.94
CA PRO A 23 7.36 4.08 8.94
C PRO A 23 8.77 4.19 9.55
N PRO A 24 9.25 3.14 10.25
CA PRO A 24 10.61 3.11 10.76
C PRO A 24 11.64 3.37 9.66
N ASP A 25 12.69 4.13 10.01
CA ASP A 25 13.78 4.50 9.10
C ASP A 25 13.36 5.24 7.82
N ALA A 26 12.16 5.85 7.84
CA ALA A 26 11.66 6.71 6.78
C ALA A 26 11.50 8.17 7.23
N SER A 27 11.51 9.07 6.26
CA SER A 27 11.04 10.45 6.42
C SER A 27 9.78 10.67 5.59
N VAL A 28 8.80 11.38 6.16
CA VAL A 28 7.57 11.79 5.47
C VAL A 28 7.69 13.25 5.04
N ASP A 29 7.59 13.48 3.74
CA ASP A 29 7.41 14.81 3.14
C ASP A 29 5.93 15.00 2.81
N ARG A 30 5.24 15.82 3.61
CA ARG A 30 3.81 16.07 3.45
C ARG A 30 3.51 17.07 2.33
N ASP A 31 4.47 17.93 1.99
CA ASP A 31 4.29 18.95 0.97
C ASP A 31 4.31 18.31 -0.43
N GLU A 32 5.17 17.31 -0.63
CA GLU A 32 5.29 16.58 -1.89
C GLU A 32 4.59 15.21 -1.90
N SER A 33 3.89 14.85 -0.81
CA SER A 33 3.27 13.54 -0.55
C SER A 33 4.22 12.37 -0.82
N ARG A 34 5.32 12.30 -0.06
CA ARG A 34 6.36 11.28 -0.22
C ARG A 34 6.76 10.62 1.09
N ILE A 35 7.09 9.34 1.00
CA ILE A 35 7.75 8.57 2.06
C ILE A 35 9.09 8.09 1.53
N ILE A 36 10.17 8.48 2.19
CA ILE A 36 11.53 8.21 1.74
C ILE A 36 12.22 7.32 2.76
N PHE A 37 12.47 6.06 2.40
CA PHE A 37 13.22 5.11 3.22
C PHE A 37 14.72 5.30 3.03
N GLN A 38 15.46 5.32 4.15
CA GLN A 38 16.90 5.57 4.15
C GLN A 38 17.74 4.28 4.23
N THR A 39 17.12 3.15 4.58
CA THR A 39 17.81 1.87 4.78
C THR A 39 17.28 0.80 3.82
N LYS A 40 18.04 -0.28 3.68
CA LYS A 40 17.62 -1.45 2.90
C LYS A 40 16.65 -2.37 3.66
N SER A 41 16.34 -2.10 4.92
CA SER A 41 15.33 -2.84 5.67
C SER A 41 14.09 -1.97 5.77
N VAL A 42 13.13 -2.20 4.88
CA VAL A 42 11.92 -1.40 4.76
C VAL A 42 10.79 -2.12 5.47
N ASN A 43 10.18 -1.47 6.45
CA ASN A 43 9.03 -1.98 7.18
C ASN A 43 7.92 -0.94 7.11
N MET A 44 6.73 -1.34 6.66
CA MET A 44 5.62 -0.41 6.48
C MET A 44 4.26 -1.08 6.69
N GLN A 45 3.30 -0.25 7.10
CA GLN A 45 1.89 -0.59 7.21
C GLN A 45 1.12 0.17 6.13
N VAL A 46 0.12 -0.47 5.52
CA VAL A 46 -0.71 0.10 4.46
C VAL A 46 -2.17 -0.17 4.75
N ALA A 47 -2.96 0.87 4.97
CA ALA A 47 -4.41 0.71 5.03
C ALA A 47 -5.00 0.90 3.63
N ALA A 48 -5.79 -0.06 3.14
CA ALA A 48 -6.68 0.16 2.00
C ALA A 48 -7.99 0.73 2.54
N LEU A 49 -8.20 2.03 2.33
CA LEU A 49 -9.34 2.77 2.84
C LEU A 49 -10.46 2.83 1.80
N SER A 50 -11.69 2.66 2.27
CA SER A 50 -12.87 3.12 1.53
C SER A 50 -13.00 4.64 1.70
N ASN A 51 -13.38 5.34 0.63
CA ASN A 51 -13.98 6.66 0.80
C ASN A 51 -15.50 6.50 0.68
N ALA A 52 -16.23 7.09 1.62
CA ALA A 52 -17.70 7.07 1.65
C ALA A 52 -18.37 7.64 0.37
N PHE A 53 -17.58 8.20 -0.55
CA PHE A 53 -18.02 8.89 -1.77
C PHE A 53 -17.14 8.61 -3.01
N GLU A 54 -16.67 7.38 -3.21
CA GLU A 54 -16.23 6.79 -4.51
C GLU A 54 -14.71 6.67 -4.80
N ASP A 55 -13.81 7.25 -4.02
CA ASP A 55 -12.35 7.09 -4.26
C ASP A 55 -11.65 6.28 -3.16
N ALA A 56 -11.46 4.98 -3.35
CA ALA A 56 -10.61 4.18 -2.45
C ALA A 56 -9.14 4.69 -2.50
N ARG A 57 -8.42 4.62 -1.37
CA ARG A 57 -7.01 5.11 -1.25
C ARG A 57 -6.14 4.15 -0.45
N PHE A 58 -4.85 4.14 -0.73
CA PHE A 58 -3.86 3.52 0.15
C PHE A 58 -3.33 4.58 1.12
N HIS A 59 -3.55 4.35 2.41
CA HIS A 59 -3.04 5.22 3.47
C HIS A 59 -1.77 4.63 4.08
N ILE A 60 -0.70 5.42 4.09
CA ILE A 60 0.64 5.00 4.50
C ILE A 60 1.33 6.19 5.15
N GLY A 61 1.88 6.03 6.36
CA GLY A 61 2.62 7.09 7.03
C GLY A 61 1.83 8.38 7.27
N GLY A 62 0.50 8.31 7.35
CA GLY A 62 -0.34 9.49 7.49
C GLY A 62 -0.55 10.26 6.17
N LEU A 63 -0.33 9.62 5.01
CA LEU A 63 -0.52 10.17 3.66
C LEU A 63 -1.39 9.24 2.82
N ASP A 64 -2.19 9.83 1.91
CA ASP A 64 -2.97 9.09 0.92
C ASP A 64 -2.19 8.98 -0.40
N ASP A 65 -2.12 7.75 -0.92
CA ASP A 65 -1.45 7.35 -2.15
C ASP A 65 -0.05 7.97 -2.34
N PRO A 66 0.82 8.00 -1.30
CA PRO A 66 2.09 8.72 -1.36
C PRO A 66 3.05 8.10 -2.37
N ARG A 67 3.96 8.91 -2.92
CA ARG A 67 5.13 8.35 -3.59
C ARG A 67 6.04 7.69 -2.54
N ILE A 68 6.31 6.40 -2.69
CA ILE A 68 7.26 5.66 -1.87
C ILE A 68 8.61 5.65 -2.57
N ILE A 69 9.68 5.98 -1.86
CA ILE A 69 11.05 5.96 -2.38
C ILE A 69 11.87 5.01 -1.50
N THR A 70 12.46 3.99 -2.13
CA THR A 70 13.28 2.98 -1.46
C THR A 70 14.67 2.84 -2.10
N PRO A 71 15.71 2.49 -1.32
CA PRO A 71 17.02 2.17 -1.87
C PRO A 71 16.99 0.88 -2.72
N LEU A 72 17.81 0.86 -3.77
CA LEU A 72 18.05 -0.34 -4.58
C LEU A 72 18.54 -1.51 -3.73
N GLY A 73 17.84 -2.65 -3.87
CA GLY A 73 18.08 -3.86 -3.11
C GLY A 73 17.50 -3.82 -1.69
N ALA A 74 16.52 -2.95 -1.42
CA ALA A 74 15.80 -3.00 -0.16
C ALA A 74 14.95 -4.29 -0.04
N GLU A 75 14.98 -4.88 1.14
CA GLU A 75 14.10 -5.96 1.59
C GLU A 75 12.89 -5.32 2.26
N VAL A 76 11.73 -5.51 1.65
CA VAL A 76 10.47 -4.90 2.07
C VAL A 76 9.66 -5.93 2.84
N THR A 77 9.24 -5.57 4.05
CA THR A 77 8.16 -6.22 4.80
C THR A 77 7.01 -5.26 4.89
N MET A 78 5.85 -5.66 4.37
CA MET A 78 4.69 -4.78 4.29
C MET A 78 3.46 -5.52 4.81
N THR A 79 2.82 -4.95 5.83
CA THR A 79 1.52 -5.42 6.32
C THR A 79 0.44 -4.53 5.75
N ILE A 80 -0.52 -5.13 5.06
CA ILE A 80 -1.65 -4.44 4.45
C ILE A 80 -2.90 -4.82 5.22
N GLN A 81 -3.72 -3.84 5.58
CA GLN A 81 -5.04 -4.04 6.17
C GLN A 81 -6.10 -3.45 5.25
N ASN A 82 -7.10 -4.26 4.90
CA ASN A 82 -8.30 -3.74 4.25
C ASN A 82 -9.22 -3.14 5.32
N GLN A 83 -9.42 -1.83 5.28
CA GLN A 83 -10.31 -1.08 6.18
C GLN A 83 -11.62 -0.68 5.51
N ASP A 84 -11.87 -1.15 4.29
CA ASP A 84 -13.18 -1.06 3.65
C ASP A 84 -14.15 -2.04 4.32
N ASP A 85 -15.38 -1.57 4.56
CA ASP A 85 -16.44 -2.35 5.20
C ASP A 85 -17.09 -3.37 4.25
N LEU A 86 -17.02 -3.13 2.94
CA LEU A 86 -17.83 -3.81 1.94
C LEU A 86 -17.00 -4.47 0.84
N HIS A 87 -15.96 -3.80 0.38
CA HIS A 87 -15.23 -4.20 -0.82
C HIS A 87 -13.93 -4.92 -0.46
N PRO A 88 -13.63 -6.05 -1.11
CA PRO A 88 -12.29 -6.57 -1.07
C PRO A 88 -11.33 -5.62 -1.80
N HIS A 89 -10.09 -5.58 -1.34
CA HIS A 89 -9.00 -4.86 -1.99
C HIS A 89 -7.85 -5.81 -2.23
N GLY A 90 -6.81 -5.33 -2.89
CA GLY A 90 -5.56 -6.06 -3.03
C GLY A 90 -4.41 -5.08 -3.13
N TRP A 91 -3.24 -5.62 -3.41
CA TRP A 91 -2.04 -4.85 -3.66
C TRP A 91 -1.22 -5.53 -4.74
N LYS A 92 -0.69 -4.75 -5.66
CA LYS A 92 0.29 -5.25 -6.61
C LYS A 92 1.23 -4.14 -7.01
N LEU A 93 2.53 -4.42 -6.96
CA LEU A 93 3.56 -3.52 -7.49
C LEU A 93 3.89 -3.93 -8.93
N ILE A 94 3.68 -3.05 -9.90
CA ILE A 94 3.85 -3.34 -11.34
C ILE A 94 4.82 -2.37 -12.01
N LYS A 95 5.29 -2.71 -13.22
CA LYS A 95 6.27 -1.89 -13.97
C LYS A 95 5.63 -0.72 -14.71
N GLU A 96 4.38 -0.87 -15.12
CA GLU A 96 3.65 0.14 -15.87
C GLU A 96 3.37 1.34 -14.97
N THR A 97 3.38 2.54 -15.57
CA THR A 97 3.12 3.79 -14.87
C THR A 97 1.94 4.52 -15.49
N PRO A 98 1.14 5.25 -14.69
CA PRO A 98 0.02 6.04 -15.19
C PRO A 98 0.52 7.19 -16.11
N PRO A 99 -0.33 7.67 -17.04
CA PRO A 99 -1.73 7.29 -17.23
C PRO A 99 -1.91 5.92 -17.90
N PHE A 100 -2.83 5.11 -17.38
CA PHE A 100 -3.15 3.80 -17.95
C PHE A 100 -4.14 3.96 -19.10
N ALA A 101 -3.69 3.75 -20.34
CA ALA A 101 -4.58 3.70 -21.50
C ALA A 101 -5.58 2.52 -21.42
N HIS A 102 -5.18 1.46 -20.72
CA HIS A 102 -5.92 0.21 -20.53
C HIS A 102 -5.78 -0.24 -19.07
N PRO A 103 -6.62 0.27 -18.14
CA PRO A 103 -6.67 -0.12 -16.72
C PRO A 103 -6.63 -1.64 -16.49
N GLU A 104 -7.34 -2.39 -17.32
CA GLU A 104 -7.46 -3.85 -17.26
C GLU A 104 -6.14 -4.57 -17.54
N ILE A 105 -5.29 -3.99 -18.40
CA ILE A 105 -3.97 -4.53 -18.69
C ILE A 105 -3.04 -4.26 -17.50
N ALA A 106 -3.12 -3.08 -16.89
CA ALA A 106 -2.31 -2.74 -15.72
C ALA A 106 -2.66 -3.62 -14.51
N ALA A 107 -3.94 -3.79 -14.19
CA ALA A 107 -4.36 -4.63 -13.07
C ALA A 107 -4.03 -6.13 -13.26
N SER A 108 -4.04 -6.61 -14.51
CA SER A 108 -3.67 -7.99 -14.87
C SER A 108 -2.16 -8.20 -15.07
N ALA A 109 -1.36 -7.14 -15.05
CA ALA A 109 0.09 -7.24 -15.17
C ALA A 109 0.68 -8.13 -14.06
N PRO A 110 1.77 -8.86 -14.33
CA PRO A 110 2.49 -9.60 -13.30
C PRO A 110 3.17 -8.63 -12.31
N PRO A 111 3.40 -9.04 -11.05
CA PRO A 111 4.14 -8.22 -10.12
C PRO A 111 5.57 -7.98 -10.63
N ALA A 112 6.05 -6.75 -10.47
CA ALA A 112 7.38 -6.32 -10.87
C ALA A 112 8.49 -7.07 -10.13
N PHE A 113 8.20 -7.51 -8.90
CA PHE A 113 9.10 -8.28 -8.04
C PHE A 113 8.36 -9.50 -7.48
N PRO A 114 9.01 -10.67 -7.38
CA PRO A 114 8.40 -11.85 -6.75
C PRO A 114 7.93 -11.54 -5.31
N GLY A 115 6.69 -11.90 -4.99
CA GLY A 115 6.11 -11.67 -3.66
C GLY A 115 5.53 -10.27 -3.44
N ALA A 116 5.64 -9.35 -4.40
CA ALA A 116 5.09 -7.99 -4.30
C ALA A 116 3.60 -7.90 -4.68
N GLU A 117 2.80 -8.89 -4.29
CA GLU A 117 1.36 -8.90 -4.56
C GLU A 117 0.53 -9.59 -3.46
N ILE A 118 -0.69 -9.09 -3.32
CA ILE A 118 -1.84 -9.70 -2.64
C ILE A 118 -3.01 -9.54 -3.62
N THR A 119 -3.49 -10.63 -4.19
CA THR A 119 -4.51 -10.58 -5.24
C THR A 119 -5.90 -10.26 -4.70
N HIS A 120 -6.16 -10.60 -3.43
CA HIS A 120 -7.45 -10.40 -2.79
C HIS A 120 -7.31 -10.40 -1.27
N LEU A 121 -7.81 -9.36 -0.63
CA LEU A 121 -7.83 -9.13 0.80
C LEU A 121 -9.26 -8.72 1.19
N ALA A 122 -9.96 -9.61 1.89
CA ALA A 122 -11.35 -9.38 2.29
C ALA A 122 -11.49 -8.18 3.26
N PRO A 123 -12.68 -7.56 3.35
CA PRO A 123 -12.98 -6.53 4.35
C PRO A 123 -12.48 -6.90 5.75
N HIS A 124 -11.86 -5.93 6.44
CA HIS A 124 -11.28 -6.05 7.79
C HIS A 124 -10.18 -7.12 7.96
N HIS A 125 -9.64 -7.67 6.87
CA HIS A 125 -8.52 -8.61 6.95
C HIS A 125 -7.19 -7.89 6.77
N GLN A 126 -6.14 -8.53 7.28
CA GLN A 126 -4.77 -8.10 7.08
C GLN A 126 -3.92 -9.26 6.56
N GLU A 127 -2.90 -8.93 5.78
CA GLU A 127 -1.90 -9.87 5.30
C GLU A 127 -0.53 -9.18 5.20
N THR A 128 0.54 -9.96 5.38
CA THR A 128 1.92 -9.47 5.31
C THR A 128 2.62 -10.11 4.13
N ILE A 129 3.24 -9.28 3.29
CA ILE A 129 4.07 -9.73 2.18
C ILE A 129 5.53 -9.32 2.36
N HIS A 130 6.41 -10.07 1.69
CA HIS A 130 7.83 -9.83 1.67
C HIS A 130 8.36 -9.90 0.24
N PHE A 131 9.14 -8.91 -0.16
CA PHE A 131 9.78 -8.86 -1.48
C PHE A 131 11.06 -8.02 -1.46
N THR A 132 11.86 -8.14 -2.51
CA THR A 132 13.08 -7.36 -2.68
C THR A 132 12.99 -6.49 -3.93
N VAL A 133 13.27 -5.20 -3.80
CA VAL A 133 13.31 -4.25 -4.93
C VAL A 133 14.71 -4.19 -5.54
N ASP A 134 15.05 -5.20 -6.35
CA ASP A 134 16.41 -5.43 -6.85
C ASP A 134 16.75 -4.75 -8.20
N GLN A 135 15.80 -4.00 -8.76
CA GLN A 135 15.95 -3.27 -10.01
C GLN A 135 15.61 -1.79 -9.79
N PRO A 136 16.44 -0.85 -10.25
CA PRO A 136 16.12 0.57 -10.16
C PRO A 136 15.02 0.92 -11.16
N GLY A 137 14.17 1.87 -10.81
CA GLY A 137 13.10 2.32 -11.70
C GLY A 137 11.93 2.97 -10.96
N VAL A 138 10.95 3.38 -11.74
CA VAL A 138 9.65 3.86 -11.25
C VAL A 138 8.61 2.80 -11.58
N TYR A 139 7.81 2.48 -10.59
CA TYR A 139 6.81 1.43 -10.57
C TYR A 139 5.50 2.02 -10.04
N THR A 140 4.41 1.28 -10.19
CA THR A 140 3.11 1.65 -9.63
C THR A 140 2.64 0.57 -8.69
N TYR A 141 2.25 0.93 -7.47
CA TYR A 141 1.44 0.04 -6.64
C TYR A 141 -0.04 0.34 -6.88
N LEU A 142 -0.85 -0.70 -7.00
CA LEU A 142 -2.27 -0.58 -7.31
C LEU A 142 -3.10 -1.67 -6.64
N CYS A 143 -4.41 -1.48 -6.55
CA CYS A 143 -5.35 -2.56 -6.30
C CYS A 143 -5.68 -3.29 -7.62
N PRO A 144 -5.48 -4.62 -7.70
CA PRO A 144 -5.78 -5.38 -8.92
C PRO A 144 -7.28 -5.69 -9.10
N ASP A 145 -8.12 -5.39 -8.11
CA ASP A 145 -9.57 -5.53 -8.24
C ASP A 145 -10.14 -4.36 -9.06
N LEU A 146 -10.90 -4.68 -10.10
CA LEU A 146 -11.42 -3.75 -11.10
C LEU A 146 -12.94 -3.70 -11.04
N SER A 147 -13.54 -3.60 -9.85
CA SER A 147 -15.00 -3.61 -9.69
C SER A 147 -15.72 -2.62 -10.63
N ASP A 148 -15.05 -1.52 -10.99
CA ASP A 148 -15.61 -0.45 -11.83
C ASP A 148 -14.82 -0.17 -13.13
N ASN A 149 -13.91 -1.07 -13.56
CA ASN A 149 -12.99 -0.88 -14.70
C ASN A 149 -12.04 0.33 -14.58
N ASP A 150 -11.80 0.82 -13.37
CA ASP A 150 -10.79 1.82 -13.06
C ASP A 150 -9.75 1.22 -12.11
N VAL A 151 -8.49 1.66 -12.23
CA VAL A 151 -7.43 1.32 -11.27
C VAL A 151 -7.39 2.36 -10.14
N GLY A 152 -8.41 3.20 -9.96
CA GLY A 152 -8.44 4.45 -9.17
C GLY A 152 -7.79 4.45 -7.77
N LEU A 153 -7.46 3.28 -7.24
CA LEU A 153 -6.58 3.03 -6.10
C LEU A 153 -5.14 2.69 -6.57
N TYR A 154 -4.28 3.70 -6.73
CA TYR A 154 -2.86 3.51 -7.06
C TYR A 154 -1.96 4.64 -6.56
N GLY A 155 -0.66 4.34 -6.43
CA GLY A 155 0.39 5.34 -6.21
C GLY A 155 1.74 4.90 -6.76
N ILE A 156 2.76 5.75 -6.60
CA ILE A 156 4.06 5.54 -7.24
C ILE A 156 5.08 4.95 -6.27
N TRP A 157 5.85 3.97 -6.74
CA TRP A 157 7.02 3.45 -6.04
C TRP A 157 8.29 3.71 -6.86
N GLU A 158 9.28 4.35 -6.27
CA GLU A 158 10.57 4.62 -6.87
C GLU A 158 11.68 3.83 -6.17
N VAL A 159 12.46 3.11 -6.96
CA VAL A 159 13.65 2.39 -6.53
C VAL A 159 14.87 3.15 -7.00
N ALA A 160 15.50 3.88 -6.09
CA ALA A 160 16.65 4.73 -6.38
C ALA A 160 17.96 3.99 -6.08
N PRO A 161 19.00 4.11 -6.93
CA PRO A 161 20.36 3.75 -6.53
C PRO A 161 20.72 4.53 -5.26
N GLY A 162 21.04 3.81 -4.17
CA GLY A 162 21.14 4.40 -2.83
C GLY A 162 21.98 5.68 -2.77
N HIS A 163 21.53 6.62 -1.92
CA HIS A 163 22.25 7.84 -1.56
C HIS A 163 23.57 7.55 -0.82
#